data_AF-A0AB34H511-F1
#
_entry.id   AF-A0AB34H511-F1
#
_cell.length_a   1.000
_cell.length_b   1.000
_cell.length_c   1.000
_cell.angle_alpha   90.00
_cell.angle_beta   90.00
_cell.angle_gamma   90.00
#
_symmetry.space_group_name_H-M   'P 1'
#
loop_
_entity.id
_entity.type
_entity.pdbx_description
1 polymer ?
#
loop_
_entity_poly.entity_id
_entity_poly.type
_entity_poly.pdbx_seq_one_letter_code
_entity_poly.pdbx_strand_id
1 'polypeptide(L)'
;MEPQKEAQTPRDPVARLPGASSSQKADEEERREGGSAPAATALDAEADGASADGLWELPVEPAERRPECSRCSRPQKVCLCPFLPVHPLHISTHLYIIQHPAEENKVLRTVPLLAACLPQDKCKVKIGRRFSEERDPELSTVCQKSDTLILYPGADAANLEEFILDSPIYPSTIIIIDGTWSQAKDIFYKNSLFRLPKQVN
;
A
#
# COMPACT_ATOMS: atom_id res chain seq x y z
N MET A 1 -31.31 40.01 -37.35
CA MET A 1 -32.45 40.89 -37.01
C MET A 1 -32.78 40.64 -35.55
N GLU A 2 -32.13 41.37 -34.65
CA GLU A 2 -32.60 41.52 -33.26
C GLU A 2 -33.77 42.53 -33.24
N PRO A 3 -34.50 42.73 -32.12
CA PRO A 3 -33.95 43.43 -30.93
C PRO A 3 -34.06 42.65 -29.59
N GLN A 4 -33.06 42.79 -28.71
CA GLN A 4 -33.10 43.45 -27.38
C GLN A 4 -34.20 43.04 -26.34
N LYS A 5 -33.99 43.05 -25.00
CA LYS A 5 -33.10 43.79 -24.06
C LYS A 5 -33.14 43.09 -22.66
N GLU A 6 -32.44 43.44 -21.57
CA GLU A 6 -31.55 44.58 -21.22
C GLU A 6 -30.35 44.23 -20.27
N ALA A 7 -30.54 44.22 -18.94
CA ALA A 7 -29.50 44.43 -17.89
C ALA A 7 -29.95 43.87 -16.49
N GLN A 8 -29.21 43.89 -15.37
CA GLN A 8 -28.11 44.77 -14.90
C GLN A 8 -27.31 44.20 -13.69
N THR A 9 -26.01 44.49 -13.59
CA THR A 9 -25.07 44.26 -12.44
C THR A 9 -25.04 45.50 -11.49
N PRO A 10 -24.14 45.69 -10.46
CA PRO A 10 -23.21 44.81 -9.69
C PRO A 10 -23.23 45.06 -8.14
N ARG A 11 -22.33 44.42 -7.36
CA ARG A 11 -21.53 45.07 -6.28
C ARG A 11 -20.45 44.17 -5.63
N ASP A 12 -19.23 44.71 -5.52
CA ASP A 12 -18.05 44.17 -4.81
C ASP A 12 -18.00 44.64 -3.31
N PRO A 13 -16.83 44.70 -2.61
CA PRO A 13 -16.23 43.58 -1.87
C PRO A 13 -15.93 43.94 -0.39
N VAL A 14 -15.48 42.98 0.43
CA VAL A 14 -14.83 43.30 1.74
C VAL A 14 -13.58 42.45 1.96
N ALA A 15 -12.47 43.12 2.28
CA ALA A 15 -11.20 42.50 2.64
C ALA A 15 -10.85 42.77 4.12
N ARG A 16 -10.14 41.83 4.78
CA ARG A 16 -8.97 42.14 5.63
C ARG A 16 -8.23 40.91 6.16
N LEU A 17 -6.91 40.95 6.03
CA LEU A 17 -5.89 40.19 6.78
C LEU A 17 -5.59 40.90 8.13
N PRO A 18 -4.55 40.52 8.89
CA PRO A 18 -4.24 39.22 9.49
C PRO A 18 -4.07 39.33 11.03
N GLY A 19 -3.88 38.21 11.73
CA GLY A 19 -3.59 38.20 13.18
C GLY A 19 -2.38 37.35 13.54
N ALA A 20 -1.21 37.97 13.70
CA ALA A 20 -0.07 37.35 14.36
C ALA A 20 0.04 37.92 15.79
N SER A 21 0.47 37.10 16.76
CA SER A 21 0.96 37.60 18.05
C SER A 21 2.01 36.67 18.63
N SER A 22 3.19 37.25 18.84
CA SER A 22 4.29 36.72 19.62
C SER A 22 4.32 37.45 20.97
N SER A 23 4.61 36.73 22.06
CA SER A 23 5.20 37.21 23.32
C SER A 23 5.62 35.94 24.08
N GLN A 24 6.89 35.63 24.34
CA GLN A 24 7.81 36.28 25.29
C GLN A 24 7.23 36.41 26.71
N LYS A 25 7.93 36.29 27.85
CA LYS A 25 9.20 35.68 28.32
C LYS A 25 9.44 36.37 29.68
N ALA A 26 9.59 35.63 30.79
CA ALA A 26 10.17 36.04 32.09
C ALA A 26 10.19 34.76 32.97
N ASP A 27 11.27 34.28 33.61
CA ASP A 27 12.16 34.90 34.63
C ASP A 27 11.36 35.05 35.98
N GLU A 28 11.81 34.74 37.20
CA GLU A 28 13.11 34.55 37.90
C GLU A 28 13.10 33.23 38.74
N GLU A 29 14.19 32.52 39.06
CA GLU A 29 15.43 32.82 39.82
C GLU A 29 15.30 32.79 41.37
N GLU A 30 16.35 32.25 42.01
CA GLU A 30 16.72 32.13 43.45
C GLU A 30 16.71 30.67 44.00
N ARG A 31 17.74 30.17 44.70
CA ARG A 31 19.02 30.77 45.13
C ARG A 31 20.07 29.69 45.52
N ARG A 32 21.37 30.07 45.40
CA ARG A 32 22.58 29.86 46.26
C ARG A 32 22.53 28.76 47.36
N GLU A 33 23.62 28.11 47.79
CA GLU A 33 25.06 28.44 47.91
C GLU A 33 25.90 27.18 47.53
N GLY A 34 27.22 27.15 47.29
CA GLY A 34 28.35 28.04 47.60
C GLY A 34 29.44 27.24 48.36
N GLY A 35 30.64 27.03 47.78
CA GLY A 35 31.73 26.31 48.47
C GLY A 35 32.90 25.88 47.57
N SER A 36 34.14 26.16 48.00
CA SER A 36 35.38 25.92 47.24
C SER A 36 35.82 24.45 47.18
N ALA A 37 36.58 24.10 46.13
CA ALA A 37 37.32 22.83 46.01
C ALA A 37 38.43 22.69 47.07
N PRO A 38 38.90 21.45 47.33
CA PRO A 38 40.23 21.11 46.79
C PRO A 38 40.41 19.65 46.26
N ALA A 39 41.45 19.52 45.42
CA ALA A 39 42.30 18.37 45.09
C ALA A 39 41.85 16.90 45.36
N ALA A 40 41.77 16.17 44.24
CA ALA A 40 42.35 14.84 43.98
C ALA A 40 42.31 13.73 45.07
N THR A 41 41.58 12.66 44.76
CA THR A 41 42.01 11.27 45.00
C THR A 41 41.36 10.37 43.95
N ALA A 42 42.08 9.36 43.48
CA ALA A 42 41.54 8.39 42.52
C ALA A 42 40.60 7.42 43.25
N LEU A 43 39.41 7.22 42.70
CA LEU A 43 38.53 6.11 43.04
C LEU A 43 37.94 5.53 41.76
N ASP A 44 38.01 4.21 41.71
CA ASP A 44 37.87 3.35 40.55
C ASP A 44 36.55 3.55 39.80
N ALA A 45 36.68 3.61 38.48
CA ALA A 45 35.54 3.60 37.58
C ALA A 45 35.01 2.17 37.46
N GLU A 46 34.13 1.77 38.38
CA GLU A 46 33.22 0.64 38.20
C GLU A 46 32.19 1.00 37.12
N ALA A 47 32.67 1.02 35.88
CA ALA A 47 31.83 1.05 34.71
C ALA A 47 31.17 -0.32 34.58
N ASP A 48 29.92 -0.44 35.06
CA ASP A 48 29.00 -1.53 34.73
C ASP A 48 28.57 -1.42 33.25
N GLY A 49 29.56 -1.48 32.37
CA GLY A 49 29.45 -1.59 30.94
C GLY A 49 29.53 -3.06 30.60
N ALA A 50 28.39 -3.76 30.69
CA ALA A 50 28.27 -5.14 30.22
C ALA A 50 28.71 -5.23 28.75
N SER A 51 29.95 -5.64 28.50
CA SER A 51 30.49 -5.66 27.14
C SER A 51 29.77 -6.73 26.32
N ALA A 52 29.36 -6.34 25.12
CA ALA A 52 28.75 -7.23 24.13
C ALA A 52 29.79 -8.16 23.45
N ASP A 53 31.07 -8.03 23.79
CA ASP A 53 32.16 -8.86 23.28
C ASP A 53 31.89 -10.34 23.59
N GLY A 54 31.91 -11.19 22.55
CA GLY A 54 31.69 -12.63 22.66
C GLY A 54 30.23 -13.09 22.51
N LEU A 55 29.24 -12.20 22.41
CA LEU A 55 27.85 -12.60 22.11
C LEU A 55 27.70 -13.34 20.75
N TRP A 56 28.64 -13.13 19.84
CA TRP A 56 28.70 -13.77 18.52
C TRP A 56 29.36 -15.16 18.54
N GLU A 57 30.05 -15.53 19.62
CA GLU A 57 30.65 -16.86 19.84
C GLU A 57 29.66 -17.84 20.51
N LEU A 58 28.46 -17.35 20.89
CA LEU A 58 27.42 -18.20 21.47
C LEU A 58 26.94 -19.24 20.45
N PRO A 59 26.84 -20.53 20.82
CA PRO A 59 26.32 -21.56 19.93
C PRO A 59 24.91 -21.24 19.44
N VAL A 60 24.77 -21.05 18.12
CA VAL A 60 23.47 -20.92 17.48
C VAL A 60 22.88 -22.33 17.33
N GLU A 61 22.04 -22.71 18.28
CA GLU A 61 21.22 -23.93 18.20
C GLU A 61 20.50 -23.99 16.83
N PRO A 62 20.69 -25.05 16.01
CA PRO A 62 20.07 -25.17 14.71
C PRO A 62 18.54 -25.29 14.81
N ALA A 63 17.85 -24.15 14.73
CA ALA A 63 16.39 -24.11 14.76
C ALA A 63 15.80 -24.78 13.50
N GLU A 64 15.16 -25.93 13.66
CA GLU A 64 14.45 -26.60 12.57
C GLU A 64 13.38 -25.68 11.96
N ARG A 65 13.43 -25.52 10.63
CA ARG A 65 12.40 -24.74 9.93
C ARG A 65 11.08 -25.48 9.99
N ARG A 66 10.03 -24.79 10.44
CA ARG A 66 8.66 -25.31 10.45
C ARG A 66 8.26 -25.76 9.03
N PRO A 67 7.65 -26.94 8.86
CA PRO A 67 7.26 -27.41 7.53
C PRO A 67 6.20 -26.50 6.88
N GLU A 68 6.35 -26.30 5.58
CA GLU A 68 5.51 -25.45 4.74
C GLU A 68 4.59 -26.27 3.83
N CYS A 69 3.54 -25.63 3.32
CA CYS A 69 2.63 -26.22 2.34
C CYS A 69 3.17 -26.03 0.92
N SER A 70 3.30 -27.12 0.15
CA SER A 70 3.77 -27.09 -1.24
C SER A 70 2.88 -26.27 -2.20
N ARG A 71 1.61 -26.03 -1.87
CA ARG A 71 0.65 -25.28 -2.71
C ARG A 71 0.67 -23.76 -2.49
N CYS A 72 1.01 -23.29 -1.29
CA CYS A 72 0.91 -21.86 -0.94
C CYS A 72 2.05 -21.31 -0.06
N SER A 73 3.07 -22.11 0.23
CA SER A 73 4.23 -21.79 1.09
C SER A 73 3.90 -21.28 2.51
N ARG A 74 2.65 -21.43 2.96
CA ARG A 74 2.27 -21.13 4.35
C ARG A 74 2.76 -22.26 5.25
N PRO A 75 3.20 -21.98 6.50
CA PRO A 75 3.54 -23.02 7.44
C PRO A 75 2.32 -23.91 7.75
N GLN A 76 2.50 -25.22 7.80
CA GLN A 76 1.39 -26.19 7.81
C GLN A 76 0.34 -25.93 8.89
N LYS A 77 0.76 -25.54 10.11
CA LYS A 77 -0.12 -25.23 11.26
C LYS A 77 -1.11 -24.06 11.02
N VAL A 78 -0.89 -23.22 10.02
CA VAL A 78 -1.72 -22.05 9.67
C VAL A 78 -2.09 -22.04 8.17
N CYS A 79 -1.99 -23.20 7.52
CA CYS A 79 -2.31 -23.37 6.11
C CYS A 79 -3.83 -23.41 5.89
N LEU A 80 -4.31 -22.65 4.91
CA LEU A 80 -5.73 -22.61 4.53
C LEU A 80 -6.08 -23.55 3.35
N CYS A 81 -5.08 -24.15 2.69
CA CYS A 81 -5.28 -25.06 1.56
C CYS A 81 -6.26 -26.22 1.81
N PRO A 82 -6.35 -26.82 3.03
CA PRO A 82 -7.34 -27.88 3.32
C PRO A 82 -8.81 -27.41 3.27
N PHE A 83 -9.06 -26.10 3.36
CA PHE A 83 -10.40 -25.51 3.37
C PHE A 83 -10.76 -24.82 2.05
N LEU A 84 -9.88 -24.86 1.05
CA LEU A 84 -10.18 -24.33 -0.28
C LEU A 84 -11.11 -25.28 -1.04
N PRO A 85 -11.88 -24.77 -2.04
CA PRO A 85 -12.67 -25.61 -2.93
C PRO A 85 -11.87 -26.78 -3.53
N VAL A 86 -12.50 -27.96 -3.58
CA VAL A 86 -11.93 -29.18 -4.16
C VAL A 86 -11.70 -29.02 -5.67
N HIS A 87 -12.59 -28.27 -6.33
CA HIS A 87 -12.48 -27.90 -7.74
C HIS A 87 -12.37 -26.38 -7.87
N PRO A 88 -11.61 -25.87 -8.86
CA PRO A 88 -11.54 -24.44 -9.12
C PRO A 88 -12.92 -23.81 -9.37
N LEU A 89 -13.12 -22.59 -8.88
CA LEU A 89 -14.35 -21.82 -9.07
C LEU A 89 -14.49 -21.44 -10.55
N HIS A 90 -15.65 -21.74 -11.14
CA HIS A 90 -15.91 -21.35 -12.52
C HIS A 90 -16.22 -19.85 -12.62
N ILE A 91 -15.35 -19.12 -13.31
CA ILE A 91 -15.50 -17.68 -13.57
C ILE A 91 -15.35 -17.37 -15.06
N SER A 92 -16.18 -16.45 -15.57
CA SER A 92 -16.11 -15.94 -16.94
C SER A 92 -14.96 -14.92 -17.09
N THR A 93 -14.89 -13.97 -16.16
CA THR A 93 -13.89 -12.90 -16.06
C THR A 93 -12.48 -13.43 -15.78
N HIS A 94 -11.45 -12.78 -16.34
CA HIS A 94 -10.05 -13.02 -16.05
C HIS A 94 -9.56 -12.04 -14.97
N LEU A 95 -8.76 -12.50 -14.03
CA LEU A 95 -8.15 -11.66 -12.99
C LEU A 95 -6.67 -11.40 -13.30
N TYR A 96 -6.27 -10.13 -13.28
CA TYR A 96 -4.88 -9.70 -13.35
C TYR A 96 -4.47 -9.09 -12.00
N ILE A 97 -3.72 -9.86 -11.21
CA ILE A 97 -3.25 -9.44 -9.88
C ILE A 97 -1.89 -8.74 -10.03
N ILE A 98 -1.87 -7.44 -9.79
CA ILE A 98 -0.66 -6.62 -9.78
C ILE A 98 -0.12 -6.57 -8.35
N GLN A 99 0.82 -7.44 -8.03
CA GLN A 99 1.32 -7.63 -6.68
C GLN A 99 2.56 -6.78 -6.39
N HIS A 100 2.54 -6.07 -5.26
CA HIS A 100 3.70 -5.32 -4.79
C HIS A 100 4.82 -6.30 -4.31
N PRO A 101 6.11 -6.09 -4.66
CA PRO A 101 7.20 -7.03 -4.33
C PRO A 101 7.40 -7.32 -2.83
N ALA A 102 6.96 -6.42 -1.94
CA ALA A 102 7.01 -6.67 -0.50
C ALA A 102 5.91 -7.62 0.00
N GLU A 103 4.85 -7.84 -0.78
CA GLU A 103 3.78 -8.79 -0.46
C GLU A 103 4.14 -10.21 -0.89
N GLU A 104 4.88 -10.34 -2.01
CA GLU A 104 5.39 -11.63 -2.52
C GLU A 104 6.04 -12.45 -1.40
N ASN A 105 6.83 -11.82 -0.53
CA ASN A 105 7.61 -12.52 0.49
C ASN A 105 6.86 -12.74 1.83
N LYS A 106 5.62 -12.23 1.99
CA LYS A 106 4.88 -12.39 3.25
C LYS A 106 4.49 -13.85 3.50
N VAL A 107 4.71 -14.32 4.73
CA VAL A 107 4.38 -15.69 5.15
C VAL A 107 2.88 -16.00 5.00
N LEU A 108 2.01 -15.01 5.24
CA LEU A 108 0.55 -15.15 5.14
C LEU A 108 -0.04 -14.47 3.90
N ARG A 109 0.68 -14.55 2.77
CA ARG A 109 0.22 -14.07 1.45
C ARG A 109 -1.11 -14.71 1.02
N THR A 110 -1.97 -13.92 0.38
CA THR A 110 -3.33 -14.29 -0.09
C THR A 110 -3.34 -14.77 -1.54
N VAL A 111 -2.52 -14.15 -2.40
CA VAL A 111 -2.49 -14.40 -3.85
C VAL A 111 -2.34 -15.89 -4.23
N PRO A 112 -1.46 -16.71 -3.61
CA PRO A 112 -1.41 -18.14 -3.93
C PRO A 112 -2.66 -18.92 -3.54
N LEU A 113 -3.42 -18.48 -2.52
CA LEU A 113 -4.70 -19.09 -2.17
C LEU A 113 -5.78 -18.72 -3.19
N LEU A 114 -5.80 -17.46 -3.66
CA LEU A 114 -6.71 -17.02 -4.72
C LEU A 114 -6.43 -17.76 -6.03
N ALA A 115 -5.18 -17.78 -6.49
CA ALA A 115 -4.78 -18.50 -7.70
C ALA A 115 -5.06 -20.01 -7.59
N ALA A 116 -4.89 -20.60 -6.40
CA ALA A 116 -5.23 -21.99 -6.13
C ALA A 116 -6.74 -22.30 -6.22
N CYS A 117 -7.62 -21.30 -6.06
CA CYS A 117 -9.07 -21.45 -6.17
C CYS A 117 -9.61 -21.25 -7.58
N LEU A 118 -8.78 -20.86 -8.55
CA LEU A 118 -9.21 -20.43 -9.89
C LEU A 118 -8.59 -21.29 -11.00
N PRO A 119 -9.22 -21.36 -12.18
CA PRO A 119 -8.59 -21.94 -13.36
C PRO A 119 -7.27 -21.22 -13.71
N GLN A 120 -6.27 -21.97 -14.16
CA GLN A 120 -4.92 -21.45 -14.41
C GLN A 120 -4.87 -20.36 -15.50
N ASP A 121 -5.79 -20.42 -16.46
CA ASP A 121 -6.00 -19.42 -17.52
C ASP A 121 -6.73 -18.16 -17.03
N LYS A 122 -7.44 -18.23 -15.89
CA LYS A 122 -8.29 -17.15 -15.36
C LYS A 122 -7.63 -16.27 -14.32
N CYS A 123 -6.45 -16.61 -13.80
CA CYS A 123 -5.77 -15.81 -12.77
C CYS A 123 -4.30 -15.61 -13.12
N LYS A 124 -3.92 -14.40 -13.57
CA LYS A 124 -2.54 -14.03 -13.87
C LYS A 124 -1.97 -13.09 -12.82
N VAL A 125 -0.82 -13.44 -12.26
CA VAL A 125 -0.13 -12.62 -11.24
C VAL A 125 1.09 -11.96 -11.88
N LYS A 126 1.27 -10.67 -11.64
CA LYS A 126 2.44 -9.89 -12.08
C LYS A 126 3.01 -9.11 -10.91
N ILE A 127 4.26 -9.38 -10.58
CA ILE A 127 4.93 -8.82 -9.40
C ILE A 127 5.79 -7.64 -9.84
N GLY A 128 5.55 -6.45 -9.26
CA GLY A 128 6.29 -5.26 -9.65
C GLY A 128 5.75 -3.95 -9.11
N ARG A 129 6.55 -2.89 -9.31
CA ARG A 129 6.17 -1.50 -8.99
C ARG A 129 5.96 -0.63 -10.24
N ARG A 130 6.53 -1.03 -11.38
CA ARG A 130 6.54 -0.25 -12.63
C ARG A 130 6.37 -1.12 -13.85
N PHE A 131 5.30 -0.92 -14.58
CA PHE A 131 4.92 -1.56 -15.83
C PHE A 131 4.89 -0.49 -16.94
N SER A 132 5.28 -0.86 -18.15
CA SER A 132 5.18 -0.03 -19.35
C SER A 132 5.05 -0.94 -20.55
N GLU A 133 4.64 -0.40 -21.69
CA GLU A 133 4.34 -1.18 -22.89
C GLU A 133 5.54 -2.00 -23.39
N GLU A 134 6.77 -1.49 -23.23
CA GLU A 134 7.99 -2.17 -23.66
C GLU A 134 8.41 -3.29 -22.70
N ARG A 135 8.12 -3.16 -21.40
CA ARG A 135 8.43 -4.17 -20.38
C ARG A 135 7.33 -5.22 -20.24
N ASP A 136 6.09 -4.86 -20.56
CA ASP A 136 4.94 -5.73 -20.46
C ASP A 136 3.87 -5.41 -21.53
N PRO A 137 4.10 -5.83 -22.79
CA PRO A 137 3.17 -5.60 -23.89
C PRO A 137 1.80 -6.26 -23.66
N GLU A 138 1.77 -7.38 -22.96
CA GLU A 138 0.55 -8.11 -22.63
C GLU A 138 -0.32 -7.31 -21.65
N LEU A 139 0.27 -6.77 -20.58
CA LEU A 139 -0.46 -5.93 -19.64
C LEU A 139 -0.91 -4.62 -20.28
N SER A 140 -0.09 -4.01 -21.16
CA SER A 140 -0.50 -2.86 -21.98
C SER A 140 -1.75 -3.19 -22.81
N THR A 141 -1.71 -4.31 -23.54
CA THR A 141 -2.83 -4.81 -24.36
C THR A 141 -4.09 -5.02 -23.53
N VAL A 142 -3.97 -5.59 -22.32
CA VAL A 142 -5.10 -5.79 -21.40
C VAL A 142 -5.67 -4.45 -20.91
N CYS A 143 -4.81 -3.50 -20.52
CA CYS A 143 -5.24 -2.18 -20.07
C CYS A 143 -5.94 -1.34 -21.15
N GLN A 144 -5.67 -1.60 -22.43
CA GLN A 144 -6.27 -0.89 -23.56
C GLN A 144 -7.66 -1.42 -23.96
N LYS A 145 -8.12 -2.56 -23.44
CA LYS A 145 -9.44 -3.10 -23.76
C LYS A 145 -10.55 -2.36 -23.02
N SER A 146 -11.65 -2.08 -23.72
CA SER A 146 -12.83 -1.41 -23.16
C SER A 146 -13.62 -2.24 -22.14
N ASP A 147 -13.39 -3.55 -22.08
CA ASP A 147 -14.01 -4.50 -21.14
C ASP A 147 -13.08 -4.89 -19.96
N THR A 148 -11.96 -4.17 -19.80
CA THR A 148 -11.08 -4.25 -18.63
C THR A 148 -11.47 -3.19 -17.61
N LEU A 149 -11.64 -3.64 -16.36
CA LEU A 149 -11.78 -2.76 -15.19
C LEU A 149 -10.52 -2.79 -14.34
N ILE A 150 -10.31 -1.76 -13.51
CA ILE A 150 -9.33 -1.79 -12.43
C ILE A 150 -10.00 -1.47 -11.09
N LEU A 151 -9.84 -2.40 -10.13
CA LEU A 151 -10.34 -2.24 -8.77
C LEU A 151 -9.35 -1.36 -7.99
N TYR A 152 -9.62 -0.06 -7.95
CA TYR A 152 -8.83 0.93 -7.24
C TYR A 152 -9.68 2.18 -6.95
N PRO A 153 -9.75 2.67 -5.70
CA PRO A 153 -10.58 3.82 -5.36
C PRO A 153 -9.98 5.13 -5.90
N GLY A 154 -10.80 5.87 -6.64
CA GLY A 154 -10.48 7.18 -7.20
C GLY A 154 -11.71 8.08 -7.21
N ALA A 155 -11.52 9.38 -7.50
CA ALA A 155 -12.63 10.33 -7.58
C ALA A 155 -13.63 9.99 -8.71
N ASP A 156 -13.13 9.40 -9.79
CA ASP A 156 -13.89 8.96 -10.96
C ASP A 156 -14.19 7.45 -10.94
N ALA A 157 -14.02 6.77 -9.81
CA ALA A 157 -14.35 5.36 -9.68
C ALA A 157 -15.87 5.17 -9.63
N ALA A 158 -16.40 4.30 -10.49
CA ALA A 158 -17.80 3.91 -10.45
C ALA A 158 -18.00 2.73 -9.50
N ASN A 159 -19.15 2.66 -8.82
CA ASN A 159 -19.49 1.47 -8.06
C ASN A 159 -19.58 0.25 -8.98
N LEU A 160 -18.99 -0.87 -8.56
CA LEU A 160 -18.95 -2.09 -9.37
C LEU A 160 -20.34 -2.69 -9.62
N GLU A 161 -21.23 -2.70 -8.61
CA GLU A 161 -22.58 -3.22 -8.75
C GLU A 161 -23.42 -2.37 -9.73
N GLU A 162 -23.40 -1.04 -9.59
CA GLU A 162 -24.03 -0.11 -10.54
C GLU A 162 -23.50 -0.31 -11.97
N PHE A 163 -22.17 -0.43 -12.14
CA PHE A 163 -21.58 -0.67 -13.46
C PHE A 163 -22.04 -1.97 -14.12
N ILE A 164 -22.23 -3.04 -13.34
CA ILE A 164 -22.72 -4.34 -13.84
C ILE A 164 -24.21 -4.26 -14.21
N LEU A 165 -25.00 -3.42 -13.55
CA LEU A 165 -26.42 -3.23 -13.86
C LEU A 165 -26.64 -2.37 -15.11
N ASP A 166 -25.84 -1.31 -15.29
CA ASP A 166 -25.96 -0.36 -16.40
C ASP A 166 -25.33 -0.87 -17.71
N SER A 167 -24.45 -1.87 -17.64
CA SER A 167 -23.74 -2.43 -18.81
C SER A 167 -24.34 -3.76 -19.27
N PRO A 168 -24.78 -3.91 -20.54
CA PRO A 168 -25.14 -5.22 -21.10
C PRO A 168 -23.91 -6.13 -21.34
N ILE A 169 -22.69 -5.62 -21.09
CA ILE A 169 -21.42 -6.33 -21.27
C ILE A 169 -20.78 -6.50 -19.89
N TYR A 170 -20.70 -7.74 -19.41
CA TYR A 170 -19.91 -8.10 -18.24
C TYR A 170 -18.41 -7.91 -18.52
N PRO A 171 -17.61 -7.45 -17.54
CA PRO A 171 -16.18 -7.24 -17.74
C PRO A 171 -15.44 -8.56 -17.99
N SER A 172 -14.76 -8.66 -19.14
CA SER A 172 -13.92 -9.82 -19.46
C SER A 172 -12.67 -9.89 -18.60
N THR A 173 -12.21 -8.75 -18.07
CA THR A 173 -11.00 -8.67 -17.24
C THR A 173 -11.16 -7.70 -16.07
N ILE A 174 -10.67 -8.07 -14.89
CA ILE A 174 -10.52 -7.17 -13.74
C ILE A 174 -9.06 -7.18 -13.29
N ILE A 175 -8.46 -5.99 -13.21
CA ILE A 175 -7.14 -5.75 -12.63
C ILE A 175 -7.32 -5.44 -11.14
N ILE A 176 -6.56 -6.12 -10.28
CA ILE A 176 -6.58 -5.93 -8.82
C ILE A 176 -5.15 -5.64 -8.35
N ILE A 177 -4.94 -4.63 -7.52
CA ILE A 177 -3.62 -4.30 -6.98
C ILE A 177 -3.47 -4.93 -5.58
N ASP A 178 -2.57 -5.89 -5.43
CA ASP A 178 -2.29 -6.56 -4.15
C ASP A 178 -1.15 -5.83 -3.41
N GLY A 179 -1.51 -5.21 -2.28
CA GLY A 179 -0.63 -4.37 -1.48
C GLY A 179 -1.34 -3.67 -0.33
N THR A 180 -0.55 -3.10 0.59
CA THR A 180 -1.09 -2.12 1.56
C THR A 180 -1.55 -0.86 0.81
N TRP A 181 -2.42 -0.04 1.42
CA TRP A 181 -2.91 1.20 0.80
C TRP A 181 -1.80 2.09 0.21
N SER A 182 -0.67 2.23 0.92
CA SER A 182 0.46 3.01 0.41
C SER A 182 1.16 2.35 -0.78
N GLN A 183 1.24 1.02 -0.82
CA GLN A 183 1.85 0.28 -1.92
C GLN A 183 0.95 0.27 -3.16
N ALA A 184 -0.35 0.03 -2.97
CA ALA A 184 -1.33 0.02 -4.06
C ALA A 184 -1.41 1.41 -4.71
N LYS A 185 -1.42 2.47 -3.90
CA LYS A 185 -1.29 3.86 -4.35
C LYS A 185 0.02 4.09 -5.13
N ASP A 186 1.16 3.63 -4.62
CA ASP A 186 2.46 3.77 -5.28
C ASP A 186 2.47 3.10 -6.67
N ILE A 187 1.92 1.88 -6.76
CA ILE A 187 1.74 1.16 -8.02
C ILE A 187 0.81 1.92 -8.96
N PHE A 188 -0.37 2.34 -8.52
CA PHE A 188 -1.34 3.01 -9.38
C PHE A 188 -0.78 4.31 -9.98
N TYR A 189 -0.20 5.20 -9.16
CA TYR A 189 0.26 6.49 -9.66
C TYR A 189 1.56 6.44 -10.48
N LYS A 190 2.40 5.41 -10.30
CA LYS A 190 3.65 5.22 -11.09
C LYS A 190 3.42 4.60 -12.47
N ASN A 191 2.21 4.15 -12.78
CA ASN A 191 1.90 3.39 -14.00
C ASN A 191 0.75 4.04 -14.76
N SER A 192 1.08 4.82 -15.80
CA SER A 192 0.09 5.48 -16.67
C SER A 192 -0.91 4.50 -17.30
N LEU A 193 -0.48 3.27 -17.60
CA LEU A 193 -1.32 2.19 -18.14
C LEU A 193 -2.55 1.91 -17.27
N PHE A 194 -2.47 2.09 -15.95
CA PHE A 194 -3.60 1.83 -15.03
C PHE A 194 -4.64 2.94 -15.00
N ARG A 195 -4.47 4.02 -15.79
CA ARG A 195 -5.49 5.05 -16.03
C ARG A 195 -6.30 4.82 -17.31
N LEU A 196 -5.97 3.78 -18.09
CA LEU A 196 -6.70 3.42 -19.32
C LEU A 196 -7.97 2.61 -19.02
N PRO A 197 -7.96 1.60 -18.12
CA PRO A 197 -9.19 0.91 -17.71
C PRO A 197 -10.11 1.81 -16.90
N LYS A 198 -11.41 1.50 -16.91
CA LYS A 198 -12.36 2.16 -16.01
C LYS A 198 -12.07 1.75 -14.56
N GLN A 199 -11.91 2.75 -13.68
CA GLN A 199 -11.77 2.55 -12.24
C GLN A 199 -13.12 2.15 -11.63
N VAL A 200 -13.08 1.17 -10.73
CA VAL A 200 -14.24 0.75 -9.94
C VAL A 200 -13.87 0.55 -8.47
N ASN A 201 -14.87 0.67 -7.59
CA ASN A 201 -14.78 0.44 -6.15
C ASN A 201 -15.85 -0.52 -5.64
#